data_AF-A0A370HU29-F1
#
_entry.id   AF-A0A370HU29-F1
#
_cell.length_a   1.000
_cell.length_b   1.000
_cell.length_c   1.000
_cell.angle_alpha   90.00
_cell.angle_beta   90.00
_cell.angle_gamma   90.00
#
_symmetry.space_group_name_H-M   'P 1'
#
loop_
_entity.id
_entity.type
_entity.pdbx_description
1 polymer ?
#
loop_
_entity_poly.entity_id
_entity_poly.type
_entity_poly.pdbx_seq_one_letter_code
_entity_poly.pdbx_strand_id
1 'polypeptide(L)'
;MNVVSTLIAACAVMPVALGWLATVMMKRRQRRHARSDGRVPPNPHPPTATGLSMHDIRVAWADPAQSWPAVEQENALLAARLTGRLSPIDYRTRMLELARRCEPRPAANGE
;
A
#
# COMPACT_ATOMS: atom_id res chain seq x y z
N MET A 1 23.22 -43.97 7.30
CA MET A 1 22.07 -43.36 6.61
C MET A 1 21.90 -41.85 6.88
N ASN A 2 22.84 -41.18 7.57
CA ASN A 2 22.64 -39.77 7.96
C ASN A 2 23.27 -38.76 6.99
N VAL A 3 24.29 -39.17 6.22
CA VAL A 3 25.04 -38.28 5.32
C VAL A 3 24.27 -37.99 4.01
N VAL A 4 23.45 -38.94 3.57
CA VAL A 4 22.63 -38.80 2.36
C VAL A 4 21.43 -37.87 2.61
N SER A 5 20.79 -37.98 3.78
CA SER A 5 19.69 -37.10 4.17
C SER A 5 20.14 -35.64 4.37
N THR A 6 21.34 -35.39 4.89
CA THR A 6 21.87 -34.01 5.02
C THR A 6 22.22 -33.42 3.66
N LEU A 7 22.76 -34.21 2.72
CA LEU A 7 23.06 -33.75 1.37
C LEU A 7 21.79 -33.39 0.58
N ILE A 8 20.73 -34.19 0.71
CA ILE A 8 19.43 -33.93 0.07
C ILE A 8 18.77 -32.68 0.67
N ALA A 9 18.81 -32.52 2.00
CA ALA A 9 18.26 -31.33 2.67
C ALA A 9 19.02 -30.06 2.27
N ALA A 10 20.35 -30.11 2.18
CA ALA A 10 21.16 -28.97 1.73
C ALA A 10 20.90 -28.61 0.25
N CYS A 11 20.73 -29.62 -0.61
CA CYS A 11 20.38 -29.43 -2.02
C CYS A 11 19.00 -28.80 -2.24
N ALA A 12 18.06 -28.99 -1.32
CA ALA A 12 16.72 -28.40 -1.42
C ALA A 12 16.64 -26.96 -0.88
N VAL A 13 17.42 -26.63 0.16
CA VAL A 13 17.38 -25.30 0.81
C VAL A 13 18.14 -24.23 0.02
N MET A 14 19.27 -24.59 -0.60
CA MET A 14 20.09 -23.69 -1.43
C MET A 14 19.33 -23.01 -2.58
N PRO A 15 18.58 -23.73 -3.45
CA PRO A 15 17.89 -23.11 -4.58
C PRO A 15 16.74 -22.21 -4.14
N VAL A 16 16.10 -22.50 -3.00
CA VAL A 16 15.02 -21.65 -2.46
C VAL A 16 15.57 -20.33 -1.95
N ALA A 17 16.68 -20.35 -1.21
CA ALA A 17 17.34 -19.13 -0.73
C ALA A 17 17.89 -18.27 -1.89
N LEU A 18 18.50 -18.91 -2.90
CA LEU A 18 19.00 -18.23 -4.11
C LEU A 18 17.86 -17.62 -4.93
N GLY A 19 16.74 -18.35 -5.10
CA GLY A 19 15.56 -17.85 -5.78
C GLY A 19 14.94 -16.65 -5.07
N TRP A 20 14.86 -16.69 -3.73
CA TRP A 20 14.35 -15.57 -2.95
C TRP A 20 15.25 -14.34 -3.08
N LEU A 21 16.58 -14.51 -3.01
CA LEU A 21 17.53 -13.40 -3.18
C LEU A 21 17.45 -12.78 -4.59
N ALA A 22 17.31 -13.60 -5.63
CA ALA A 22 17.17 -13.15 -7.01
C ALA A 22 15.88 -12.32 -7.23
N THR A 23 14.75 -12.73 -6.64
CA THR A 23 13.49 -11.97 -6.73
C THR A 23 13.58 -10.62 -6.00
N VAL A 24 14.24 -10.58 -4.83
CA VAL A 24 14.48 -9.32 -4.09
C VAL A 24 15.38 -8.36 -4.88
N MET A 25 16.46 -8.88 -5.50
CA MET A 25 17.37 -8.10 -6.34
C MET A 25 16.67 -7.56 -7.59
N MET A 26 15.88 -8.37 -8.30
CA MET A 26 15.12 -7.92 -9.47
C MET A 26 14.10 -6.84 -9.13
N LYS A 27 13.36 -6.99 -8.02
CA LYS A 27 12.38 -5.99 -7.56
C LYS A 27 13.06 -4.66 -7.21
N ARG A 28 14.27 -4.70 -6.64
CA ARG A 28 15.10 -3.50 -6.39
C ARG A 28 15.58 -2.86 -7.69
N ARG A 29 16.00 -3.65 -8.68
CA ARG A 29 16.45 -3.16 -10.00
C ARG A 29 15.31 -2.52 -10.79
N GLN A 30 14.11 -3.10 -10.73
CA GLN A 30 12.91 -2.56 -11.37
C GLN A 30 12.49 -1.20 -10.78
N ARG A 31 12.62 -1.02 -9.46
CA ARG A 31 12.41 0.29 -8.81
C ARG A 31 13.45 1.33 -9.21
N ARG A 32 14.69 0.92 -9.48
CA ARG A 32 15.74 1.82 -9.97
C ARG A 32 15.48 2.27 -11.40
N HIS A 33 15.10 1.36 -12.29
CA HIS A 33 14.74 1.73 -13.67
C HIS A 33 13.46 2.58 -13.74
N ALA A 34 12.46 2.31 -12.90
CA ALA A 34 11.26 3.15 -12.81
C ALA A 34 11.53 4.59 -12.30
N ARG A 35 12.66 4.82 -11.61
CA ARG A 35 13.08 6.16 -11.17
C ARG A 35 13.84 6.95 -12.23
N SER A 36 14.39 6.28 -13.25
CA SER A 36 15.18 6.94 -14.29
C SER A 36 14.34 7.46 -15.46
N ASP A 37 13.13 6.92 -15.65
CA ASP A 37 12.23 7.30 -16.77
C ASP A 37 11.06 8.20 -16.35
N GLY A 38 10.96 8.52 -15.06
CA GLY A 38 9.90 9.33 -14.50
C GLY A 38 10.28 10.80 -14.42
N ARG A 39 10.02 11.55 -15.49
CA ARG A 39 9.86 13.01 -15.45
C ARG A 39 9.00 13.36 -14.24
N VAL A 40 9.57 14.01 -13.23
CA VAL A 40 8.88 14.46 -12.02
C VAL A 40 7.77 15.42 -12.46
N PRO A 41 6.47 15.08 -12.34
CA PRO A 41 5.43 16.10 -12.49
C PRO A 41 5.60 17.09 -11.34
N PRO A 42 5.35 18.41 -11.56
CA PRO A 42 5.37 19.37 -10.47
C PRO A 42 4.44 18.88 -9.37
N ASN A 43 4.98 18.81 -8.16
CA ASN A 43 4.26 18.50 -6.95
C ASN A 43 3.02 19.41 -6.89
N PRO A 44 1.78 18.90 -6.94
CA PRO A 44 0.64 19.71 -6.58
C PRO A 44 0.82 20.03 -5.10
N HIS A 45 1.19 21.27 -4.81
CA HIS A 45 1.20 21.79 -3.44
C HIS A 45 -0.12 21.35 -2.77
N PRO A 46 -0.08 20.79 -1.54
CA PRO A 46 -1.32 20.59 -0.81
C PRO A 46 -2.01 21.97 -0.75
N PRO A 47 -3.32 22.06 -1.05
CA PRO A 47 -4.03 23.31 -0.85
C PRO A 47 -3.73 23.73 0.58
N THR A 48 -3.19 24.94 0.74
CA THR A 48 -3.06 25.58 2.05
C THR A 48 -4.41 25.37 2.72
N ALA A 49 -4.45 24.52 3.74
CA ALA A 49 -5.63 24.24 4.53
C ALA A 49 -5.89 25.48 5.39
N THR A 50 -6.27 26.56 4.73
CA THR A 50 -6.59 27.85 5.34
C THR A 50 -7.93 27.65 6.03
N GLY A 51 -7.90 27.22 7.29
CA GLY A 51 -9.06 27.25 8.17
C GLY A 51 -9.35 26.00 9.01
N LEU A 52 -8.65 24.87 8.82
CA LEU A 52 -8.86 23.71 9.71
C LEU A 52 -7.84 23.76 10.85
N SER A 53 -8.31 24.05 12.06
CA SER A 53 -7.49 23.91 13.26
C SER A 53 -7.00 22.46 13.36
N MET A 54 -5.77 22.24 13.82
CA MET A 54 -5.26 20.89 14.06
C MET A 54 -6.15 20.09 15.03
N HIS A 55 -6.95 20.78 15.84
CA HIS A 55 -8.04 20.18 16.63
C HIS A 55 -9.17 19.62 15.76
N ASP A 56 -9.63 20.33 14.74
CA ASP A 56 -10.73 19.90 13.87
C ASP A 56 -10.36 18.66 13.05
N ILE A 57 -9.10 18.61 12.58
CA ILE A 57 -8.55 17.42 11.90
C ILE A 57 -8.49 16.24 12.89
N ARG A 58 -8.13 16.48 14.15
CA ARG A 58 -8.03 15.41 15.14
C ARG A 58 -9.41 14.88 15.55
N VAL A 59 -10.46 15.70 15.54
CA VAL A 59 -11.82 15.29 15.96
C VAL A 59 -12.50 14.37 14.92
N ALA A 60 -12.35 14.63 13.62
CA ALA A 60 -13.00 13.82 12.59
C ALA A 60 -12.42 12.39 12.45
N TRP A 61 -11.11 12.23 12.68
CA TRP A 61 -10.45 10.91 12.63
C TRP A 61 -10.44 10.20 14.00
N ALA A 62 -10.76 10.90 15.08
CA ALA A 62 -10.74 10.34 16.43
C ALA A 62 -11.95 9.48 16.78
N ASP A 63 -13.06 9.57 16.03
CA ASP A 63 -14.19 8.67 16.23
C ASP A 63 -13.88 7.31 15.57
N PRO A 64 -13.64 6.25 16.37
CA PRO A 64 -13.35 4.93 15.82
C PRO A 64 -14.56 4.37 15.07
N ALA A 65 -15.79 4.76 15.42
CA ALA A 65 -16.99 4.30 14.72
C ALA A 65 -17.05 4.80 13.28
N GLN A 66 -16.46 5.97 12.99
CA GLN A 66 -16.42 6.56 11.65
C GLN A 66 -15.19 6.11 10.84
N SER A 67 -14.04 5.95 11.50
CA SER A 67 -12.78 5.61 10.82
C SER A 67 -12.56 4.11 10.60
N TRP A 68 -13.02 3.25 11.52
CA TRP A 68 -12.76 1.81 11.48
C TRP A 68 -13.31 1.08 10.24
N PRO A 69 -14.53 1.38 9.75
CA PRO A 69 -15.05 0.73 8.54
C PRO A 69 -14.21 1.02 7.29
N ALA A 70 -13.63 2.21 7.19
CA ALA A 70 -12.75 2.58 6.08
C ALA A 70 -11.41 1.83 6.16
N VAL A 71 -10.83 1.75 7.37
CA VAL A 71 -9.59 1.02 7.63
C VAL A 71 -9.75 -0.49 7.38
N GLU A 72 -10.89 -1.07 7.76
CA GLU A 72 -11.17 -2.49 7.49
C GLU A 72 -11.25 -2.78 5.98
N GLN A 73 -11.89 -1.90 5.22
CA GLN A 73 -11.95 -2.02 3.75
C GLN A 73 -10.57 -1.87 3.10
N GLU A 74 -9.74 -0.92 3.56
CA GLU A 74 -8.36 -0.77 3.08
C GLU A 74 -7.55 -2.04 3.35
N ASN A 75 -7.63 -2.58 4.58
CA ASN A 75 -6.92 -3.81 4.96
C ASN A 75 -7.36 -5.01 4.12
N ALA A 76 -8.65 -5.14 3.81
CA ALA A 76 -9.16 -6.20 2.94
C ALA A 76 -8.59 -6.10 1.51
N LEU A 77 -8.54 -4.89 0.94
CA LEU A 77 -7.95 -4.64 -0.38
C LEU A 77 -6.45 -4.96 -0.40
N LEU A 78 -5.73 -4.58 0.67
CA LEU A 78 -4.31 -4.87 0.82
C LEU A 78 -4.06 -6.37 0.96
N ALA A 79 -4.85 -7.08 1.78
CA ALA A 79 -4.76 -8.52 1.93
C ALA A 79 -5.01 -9.26 0.60
N ALA A 80 -6.03 -8.84 -0.17
CA ALA A 80 -6.31 -9.37 -1.49
C ALA A 80 -5.13 -9.13 -2.46
N ARG A 81 -4.47 -7.97 -2.38
CA ARG A 81 -3.29 -7.66 -3.21
C ARG A 81 -2.07 -8.48 -2.82
N LEU A 82 -1.84 -8.71 -1.53
CA LEU A 82 -0.73 -9.49 -1.00
C LEU A 82 -0.89 -10.99 -1.31
N THR A 83 -2.13 -11.49 -1.29
CA THR A 83 -2.46 -12.87 -1.66
C THR A 83 -2.57 -13.11 -3.17
N GLY A 84 -2.34 -12.08 -3.99
CA GLY A 84 -2.40 -12.17 -5.45
C GLY A 84 -3.82 -12.28 -6.03
N ARG A 85 -4.86 -12.14 -5.20
CA ARG A 85 -6.27 -12.16 -5.62
C ARG A 85 -6.74 -10.85 -6.26
N LEU A 86 -5.92 -9.80 -6.16
CA LEU A 86 -6.23 -8.49 -6.71
C LEU A 86 -5.05 -7.96 -7.51
N SER A 87 -5.30 -7.54 -8.76
CA SER A 87 -4.26 -6.97 -9.61
C SER A 87 -3.80 -5.60 -9.10
N PRO A 88 -2.60 -5.11 -9.47
CA PRO A 88 -2.15 -3.78 -9.09
C PRO A 88 -3.07 -2.66 -9.59
N ILE A 89 -3.70 -2.83 -10.75
CA ILE A 89 -4.60 -1.82 -11.34
C ILE A 89 -5.92 -1.82 -10.57
N ASP A 90 -6.51 -2.98 -10.34
CA ASP A 90 -7.77 -3.09 -9.60
C ASP A 90 -7.64 -2.60 -8.17
N TYR A 91 -6.51 -2.88 -7.52
CA TYR A 91 -6.19 -2.34 -6.20
C TYR A 91 -6.22 -0.81 -6.20
N ARG A 92 -5.55 -0.16 -7.17
CA ARG A 92 -5.53 1.30 -7.28
C ARG A 92 -6.93 1.87 -7.51
N THR A 93 -7.69 1.28 -8.43
CA THR A 93 -9.05 1.73 -8.74
C THR A 93 -9.95 1.65 -7.51
N ARG A 94 -9.91 0.52 -6.79
CA ARG A 94 -10.73 0.32 -5.58
C ARG A 94 -10.30 1.21 -4.41
N MET A 95 -9.00 1.46 -4.26
CA MET A 95 -8.49 2.43 -3.28
C MET A 95 -8.97 3.86 -3.59
N LEU A 96 -8.98 4.28 -4.86
CA LEU A 96 -9.49 5.60 -5.25
C LEU A 96 -11.00 5.73 -5.05
N GLU A 97 -11.75 4.65 -5.25
CA GLU A 97 -13.18 4.61 -4.94
C GLU A 97 -13.45 4.66 -3.43
N LEU A 98 -12.65 3.96 -2.63
CA LEU A 98 -12.71 4.04 -1.17
C LEU A 98 -12.40 5.46 -0.69
N ALA A 99 -11.34 6.08 -1.19
CA ALA A 99 -10.96 7.45 -0.84
C ALA A 99 -12.09 8.45 -1.13
N ARG A 100 -12.72 8.35 -2.32
CA ARG A 100 -13.87 9.20 -2.68
C ARG A 100 -15.07 9.03 -1.75
N ARG A 101 -15.32 7.81 -1.26
CA ARG A 101 -16.40 7.56 -0.29
C ARG A 101 -16.08 8.13 1.09
N CYS A 102 -14.80 8.25 1.42
CA CYS A 102 -14.32 8.81 2.68
C CYS A 102 -14.05 10.32 2.63
N GLU A 103 -14.25 10.98 1.48
CA GLU A 103 -14.11 12.43 1.40
C GLU A 103 -15.17 13.10 2.29
N PRO A 104 -14.76 13.94 3.26
CA PRO A 104 -15.70 14.65 4.10
C PRO A 104 -16.49 15.60 3.22
N ARG A 105 -17.82 15.45 3.21
CA ARG A 105 -18.71 16.35 2.49
C ARG A 105 -18.53 17.74 3.12
N PRO A 106 -18.25 18.79 2.33
CA PRO A 106 -18.15 20.13 2.88
C PRO A 106 -19.47 20.43 3.59
N ALA A 107 -19.39 20.85 4.86
CA ALA A 107 -20.54 21.35 5.58
C ALA A 107 -21.14 22.46 4.69
N ALA A 108 -22.41 22.34 4.34
CA ALA A 108 -23.12 23.43 3.71
C ALA A 108 -23.04 24.58 4.71
N ASN A 109 -22.23 25.60 4.40
CA ASN A 109 -22.10 26.80 5.21
C ASN A 109 -23.51 27.36 5.40
N GLY A 110 -24.04 27.22 6.61
CA GLY A 110 -25.22 27.92 7.04
C GLY A 110 -24.84 29.37 7.32
N GLU A 111 -25.46 30.25 6.53
CA GLU A 111 -25.60 31.71 6.72
C GLU A 111 -24.38 32.61 6.45
#